data_AF-A0A1G0CMG1-F1
#
_entry.id   AF-A0A1G0CMG1-F1
#
_cell.length_a   1.000
_cell.length_b   1.000
_cell.length_c   1.000
_cell.angle_alpha   90.00
_cell.angle_beta   90.00
_cell.angle_gamma   90.00
#
_symmetry.space_group_name_H-M   'P 1'
#
loop_
_entity.id
_entity.type
_entity.pdbx_description
1 polymer ?
#
loop_
_entity_poly.entity_id
_entity_poly.type
_entity_poly.pdbx_seq_one_letter_code
_entity_poly.pdbx_strand_id
1 'polypeptide(L)'
;MIALIVAGIMVIGLITWLILKRSKSETPLQAEAEMPVHWRYSDRNVMLVYVYLSGWLARKSPGDATERNNFIQSYFKERFKGVVFDPTEEMQRALNYPVHVRSIAAWVNKRMRKPNERKQLMDYLIALACDRERTTQMQLVALMRFADLIGIQLAYVEQQINWYRERLNPEAEPDPMMDLLVNKPYKRRNALKALQLNDPITVADIKKAYRSLAKQYHPDALQSASETEKQQAQQRFREIQEAYEHLLNEEG
;
A
#
# COMPACT_ATOMS: atom_id res chain seq x y z
N MET A 1 -20.61 47.92 -43.42
CA MET A 1 -19.69 48.07 -42.27
C MET A 1 -20.05 47.18 -41.08
N ILE A 2 -21.32 47.04 -40.68
CA ILE A 2 -21.73 46.25 -39.50
C ILE A 2 -21.37 44.76 -39.59
N ALA A 3 -21.53 44.13 -40.76
CA ALA A 3 -21.25 42.69 -40.94
C ALA A 3 -19.77 42.29 -40.71
N LEU A 4 -18.82 43.19 -41.01
CA LEU A 4 -17.38 42.94 -40.80
C LEU A 4 -17.00 42.96 -39.32
N ILE A 5 -17.69 43.78 -38.52
CA ILE A 5 -17.45 43.88 -37.08
C ILE A 5 -17.94 42.61 -36.37
N VAL A 6 -19.10 42.09 -36.76
CA VAL A 6 -19.66 40.86 -36.18
C VAL A 6 -18.79 39.63 -36.51
N ALA A 7 -18.26 39.55 -37.74
CA ALA A 7 -17.34 38.49 -38.13
C ALA A 7 -16.04 38.52 -37.31
N GLY A 8 -15.48 39.72 -37.05
CA GLY A 8 -14.29 39.89 -36.22
C GLY A 8 -14.48 39.42 -34.78
N ILE A 9 -15.64 39.71 -34.17
CA ILE A 9 -15.96 39.28 -32.80
C ILE A 9 -16.10 37.75 -32.70
N MET A 10 -16.69 37.09 -33.69
CA MET A 10 -16.80 35.63 -33.71
C MET A 10 -15.46 34.94 -33.89
N VAL A 11 -14.56 35.49 -34.71
CA VAL A 11 -13.20 34.96 -34.90
C VAL A 11 -12.38 35.11 -33.61
N ILE A 12 -12.47 36.27 -32.94
CA ILE A 12 -11.81 36.47 -31.65
C ILE A 12 -12.37 35.45 -30.65
N GLY A 13 -13.70 35.34 -30.51
CA GLY A 13 -14.32 34.37 -29.60
C GLY A 13 -13.93 32.92 -29.87
N LEU A 14 -13.79 32.52 -31.14
CA LEU A 14 -13.31 31.20 -31.53
C LEU A 14 -11.83 31.00 -31.18
N ILE A 15 -10.98 32.02 -31.38
CA ILE A 15 -9.57 31.98 -31.00
C ILE A 15 -9.43 31.91 -29.48
N THR A 16 -10.16 32.74 -28.72
CA THR A 16 -10.15 32.67 -27.25
C THR A 16 -10.69 31.32 -26.78
N TRP A 17 -11.74 30.79 -27.39
CA TRP A 17 -12.26 29.46 -27.08
C TRP A 17 -11.27 28.35 -27.41
N LEU A 18 -10.56 28.42 -28.54
CA LEU A 18 -9.51 27.48 -28.91
C LEU A 18 -8.29 27.58 -27.98
N ILE A 19 -7.91 28.78 -27.54
CA ILE A 19 -6.84 29.01 -26.56
C ILE A 19 -7.26 28.46 -25.18
N LEU A 20 -8.50 28.70 -24.76
CA LEU A 20 -9.04 28.17 -23.50
C LEU A 20 -9.25 26.64 -23.56
N LYS A 21 -9.62 26.10 -24.73
CA LYS A 21 -9.73 24.65 -24.97
C LYS A 21 -8.37 23.97 -25.03
N ARG A 22 -7.33 24.66 -25.54
CA ARG A 22 -5.93 24.22 -25.54
C ARG A 22 -5.25 24.41 -24.18
N SER A 23 -5.74 25.32 -23.34
CA SER A 23 -5.39 25.40 -21.91
C SER A 23 -6.04 24.28 -21.10
N LYS A 24 -7.23 23.82 -21.51
CA LYS A 24 -7.91 22.62 -20.97
C LYS A 24 -7.43 21.28 -21.58
N SER A 25 -6.53 21.28 -22.56
CA SER A 25 -5.92 20.05 -23.04
C SER A 25 -4.76 19.68 -22.13
N GLU A 26 -5.03 18.74 -21.23
CA GLU A 26 -4.07 17.85 -20.56
C GLU A 26 -2.75 18.54 -20.18
N THR A 27 -2.71 19.16 -19.00
CA THR A 27 -1.46 19.27 -18.25
C THR A 27 -0.77 17.92 -18.35
N PRO A 28 0.43 17.81 -18.94
CA PRO A 28 1.12 16.53 -19.01
C PRO A 28 1.21 16.01 -17.59
N LEU A 29 0.81 14.74 -17.36
CA LEU A 29 0.99 14.08 -16.08
C LEU A 29 2.42 14.40 -15.62
N GLN A 30 2.58 15.26 -14.62
CA GLN A 30 3.92 15.60 -14.14
C GLN A 30 4.57 14.27 -13.76
N ALA A 31 5.76 14.02 -14.32
CA ALA A 31 6.49 12.80 -14.04
C ALA A 31 6.56 12.63 -12.52
N GLU A 32 6.16 11.45 -12.01
CA GLU A 32 6.07 11.23 -10.57
C GLU A 32 7.42 11.54 -9.92
N ALA A 33 7.42 12.43 -8.93
CA ALA A 33 8.63 12.83 -8.23
C ALA A 33 9.20 11.67 -7.41
N GLU A 34 10.50 11.72 -7.11
CA GLU A 34 11.11 10.80 -6.16
C GLU A 34 10.95 11.29 -4.73
N MET A 35 10.76 10.35 -3.79
CA MET A 35 10.80 10.67 -2.38
C MET A 35 12.23 11.07 -1.99
N PRO A 36 12.44 12.19 -1.27
CA PRO A 36 13.79 12.64 -0.95
C PRO A 36 14.55 11.65 -0.08
N VAL A 37 15.66 11.10 -0.60
CA VAL A 37 16.46 10.05 0.06
C VAL A 37 17.03 10.49 1.43
N HIS A 38 17.25 11.79 1.59
CA HIS A 38 17.84 12.39 2.79
C HIS A 38 16.83 12.57 3.94
N TRP A 39 15.53 12.35 3.72
CA TRP A 39 14.53 12.41 4.79
C TRP A 39 14.86 11.41 5.90
N ARG A 40 15.05 11.94 7.10
CA ARG A 40 15.25 11.17 8.33
C ARG A 40 13.93 10.60 8.83
N TYR A 41 14.00 9.56 9.65
CA TYR A 41 12.81 9.09 10.36
C TYR A 41 12.33 10.19 11.32
N SER A 42 11.07 10.59 11.19
CA SER A 42 10.34 11.46 12.11
C SER A 42 8.85 11.21 11.93
N ASP A 43 8.04 11.50 12.95
CA ASP A 43 6.59 11.30 12.85
C ASP A 43 5.99 12.10 11.69
N ARG A 44 6.44 13.34 11.48
CA ARG A 44 6.04 14.15 10.32
C ARG A 44 6.35 13.47 8.98
N ASN A 45 7.55 12.91 8.81
CA ASN A 45 7.92 12.25 7.56
C ASN A 45 7.18 10.92 7.36
N VAL A 46 6.89 10.19 8.44
CA VAL A 46 6.03 9.01 8.40
C VAL A 46 4.61 9.42 8.00
N MET A 47 4.05 10.48 8.57
CA MET A 47 2.73 11.00 8.19
C MET A 47 2.68 11.41 6.71
N LEU A 48 3.75 12.00 6.17
CA LEU A 48 3.86 12.29 4.73
C LEU A 48 3.84 11.03 3.87
N VAL A 49 4.50 9.94 4.29
CA VAL A 49 4.43 8.64 3.60
C VAL A 49 2.98 8.16 3.51
N TYR A 50 2.24 8.22 4.61
CA TYR A 50 0.82 7.84 4.65
C TYR A 50 0.01 8.70 3.67
N VAL A 51 0.20 10.03 3.69
CA VAL A 51 -0.49 10.96 2.79
C VAL A 51 -0.18 10.71 1.31
N TYR A 52 1.10 10.52 0.94
CA TYR A 52 1.47 10.24 -0.45
C TYR A 52 0.86 8.92 -0.96
N LEU A 53 0.82 7.89 -0.12
CA LEU A 53 0.19 6.62 -0.46
C LEU A 53 -1.33 6.74 -0.54
N SER A 54 -1.96 7.55 0.32
CA SER A 54 -3.37 7.90 0.22
C SER A 54 -3.70 8.61 -1.08
N GLY A 55 -2.88 9.58 -1.50
CA GLY A 55 -3.02 10.25 -2.80
C GLY A 55 -2.82 9.28 -3.97
N TRP A 56 -1.85 8.38 -3.87
CA TRP A 56 -1.63 7.32 -4.86
C TRP A 56 -2.80 6.34 -4.99
N LEU A 57 -3.44 5.96 -3.87
CA LEU A 57 -4.65 5.13 -3.87
C LEU A 57 -5.88 5.89 -4.40
N ALA A 58 -6.06 7.15 -3.99
CA ALA A 58 -7.18 7.99 -4.42
C ALA A 58 -7.20 8.18 -5.94
N ARG A 59 -6.04 8.25 -6.60
CA ARG A 59 -5.95 8.32 -8.07
C ARG A 59 -6.45 7.05 -8.78
N LYS A 60 -6.51 5.90 -8.10
CA LYS A 60 -6.97 4.61 -8.66
C LYS A 60 -8.46 4.39 -8.50
N SER A 61 -9.09 5.14 -7.59
CA SER A 61 -10.53 5.17 -7.38
C SER A 61 -10.89 6.55 -6.86
N PRO A 62 -11.29 7.49 -7.75
CA PRO A 62 -11.75 8.80 -7.33
C PRO A 62 -13.10 8.64 -6.62
N GLY A 63 -13.05 8.33 -5.32
CA GLY A 63 -14.18 8.33 -4.40
C GLY A 63 -14.33 9.67 -3.66
N ASP A 64 -15.25 9.73 -2.70
CA ASP A 64 -15.52 10.94 -1.90
C ASP A 64 -14.26 11.42 -1.19
N ALA A 65 -13.82 12.63 -1.52
CA ALA A 65 -12.66 13.26 -0.90
C ALA A 65 -12.91 13.65 0.54
N THR A 66 -14.15 13.93 0.91
CA THR A 66 -14.56 14.36 2.25
C THR A 66 -14.41 13.23 3.25
N GLU A 67 -15.03 12.07 2.98
CA GLU A 67 -14.95 10.89 3.85
C GLU A 67 -13.51 10.43 4.03
N ARG A 68 -12.78 10.34 2.91
CA ARG A 68 -11.35 10.03 2.91
C ARG A 68 -10.57 11.00 3.82
N ASN A 69 -10.74 12.31 3.64
CA ASN A 69 -10.02 13.29 4.45
C ASN A 69 -10.39 13.19 5.94
N ASN A 70 -11.66 12.95 6.25
CA ASN A 70 -12.12 12.74 7.63
C ASN A 70 -11.48 11.51 8.27
N PHE A 71 -11.37 10.41 7.53
CA PHE A 71 -10.67 9.20 7.98
C PHE A 71 -9.20 9.49 8.26
N ILE A 72 -8.49 10.14 7.31
CA ILE A 72 -7.07 10.46 7.46
C ILE A 72 -6.84 11.34 8.69
N GLN A 73 -7.64 12.40 8.85
CA GLN A 73 -7.57 13.29 10.01
C GLN A 73 -7.79 12.53 11.33
N SER A 74 -8.82 11.69 11.39
CA SER A 74 -9.16 10.93 12.60
C SER A 74 -8.05 9.95 12.97
N TYR A 75 -7.56 9.18 11.99
CA TYR A 75 -6.44 8.25 12.19
C TYR A 75 -5.19 8.98 12.67
N PHE A 76 -4.85 10.13 12.06
CA PHE A 76 -3.64 10.87 12.39
C PHE A 76 -3.70 11.45 13.79
N LYS A 77 -4.85 12.02 14.18
CA LYS A 77 -5.09 12.56 15.52
C LYS A 77 -4.94 11.48 16.60
N GLU A 78 -5.42 10.27 16.32
CA GLU A 78 -5.33 9.15 17.26
C GLU A 78 -3.92 8.57 17.35
N ARG A 79 -3.26 8.38 16.20
CA ARG A 79 -1.99 7.66 16.09
C ARG A 79 -0.75 8.53 16.34
N PHE A 80 -0.78 9.80 15.95
CA PHE A 80 0.35 10.73 15.99
C PHE A 80 0.05 11.90 16.94
N LYS A 81 -0.28 11.58 18.19
CA LYS A 81 -0.66 12.54 19.21
C LYS A 81 0.44 13.58 19.44
N GLY A 82 0.05 14.86 19.45
CA GLY A 82 0.96 15.98 19.72
C GLY A 82 1.79 16.44 18.52
N VAL A 83 1.60 15.85 17.33
CA VAL A 83 2.27 16.29 16.11
C VAL A 83 1.40 17.31 15.39
N VAL A 84 1.91 18.51 15.15
CA VAL A 84 1.26 19.53 14.32
C VAL A 84 1.42 19.14 12.85
N PHE A 85 0.31 18.74 12.22
CA PHE A 85 0.29 18.29 10.82
C PHE A 85 -1.09 18.54 10.22
N ASP A 86 -1.15 19.18 9.05
CA ASP A 86 -2.38 19.35 8.28
C ASP A 86 -2.44 18.30 7.17
N PRO A 87 -3.18 17.20 7.36
CA PRO A 87 -3.27 16.16 6.34
C PRO A 87 -4.07 16.58 5.11
N THR A 88 -4.96 17.57 5.23
CA THR A 88 -5.78 18.02 4.10
C THR A 88 -4.92 18.81 3.11
N GLU A 89 -4.10 19.73 3.61
CA GLU A 89 -3.17 20.48 2.77
C GLU A 89 -2.13 19.56 2.10
N GLU A 90 -1.49 18.67 2.88
CA GLU A 90 -0.50 17.74 2.32
C GLU A 90 -1.12 16.75 1.34
N MET A 91 -2.39 16.34 1.54
CA MET A 91 -3.11 15.49 0.59
C MET A 91 -3.36 16.20 -0.75
N GLN A 92 -3.76 17.48 -0.72
CA GLN A 92 -3.88 18.26 -1.96
C GLN A 92 -2.53 18.34 -2.69
N ARG A 93 -1.43 18.56 -1.96
CA ARG A 93 -0.09 18.54 -2.56
C ARG A 93 0.26 17.18 -3.14
N ALA A 94 -0.04 16.08 -2.45
CA ALA A 94 0.24 14.72 -2.93
C ALA A 94 -0.55 14.35 -4.19
N LEU A 95 -1.76 14.90 -4.36
CA LEU A 95 -2.56 14.74 -5.58
C LEU A 95 -1.99 15.54 -6.76
N ASN A 96 -1.49 16.76 -6.50
CA ASN A 96 -0.91 17.63 -7.52
C ASN A 96 0.52 17.22 -7.91
N TYR A 97 1.30 16.73 -6.96
CA TYR A 97 2.72 16.36 -7.10
C TYR A 97 2.91 14.91 -6.65
N PRO A 98 2.50 13.94 -7.48
CA PRO A 98 2.54 12.54 -7.10
C PRO A 98 3.98 12.04 -6.95
N VAL A 99 4.20 11.16 -5.97
CA VAL A 99 5.49 10.51 -5.73
C VAL A 99 5.44 9.07 -6.20
N HIS A 100 6.52 8.62 -6.86
CA HIS A 100 6.58 7.27 -7.40
C HIS A 100 6.58 6.22 -6.29
N VAL A 101 5.64 5.26 -6.36
CA VAL A 101 5.40 4.29 -5.28
C VAL A 101 6.63 3.46 -4.91
N ARG A 102 7.50 3.11 -5.88
CA ARG A 102 8.74 2.37 -5.57
C ARG A 102 9.74 3.22 -4.77
N SER A 103 9.74 4.54 -4.99
CA SER A 103 10.57 5.46 -4.22
C SER A 103 10.09 5.55 -2.77
N ILE A 104 8.77 5.62 -2.58
CA ILE A 104 8.14 5.53 -1.25
C ILE A 104 8.50 4.19 -0.57
N ALA A 105 8.35 3.06 -1.28
CA ALA A 105 8.67 1.75 -0.74
C ALA A 105 10.15 1.62 -0.35
N ALA A 106 11.07 2.17 -1.14
CA ALA A 106 12.50 2.18 -0.81
C ALA A 106 12.76 2.95 0.49
N TRP A 107 12.10 4.10 0.69
CA TRP A 107 12.20 4.86 1.93
C TRP A 107 11.60 4.09 3.11
N VAL A 108 10.40 3.52 2.96
CA VAL A 108 9.73 2.68 3.97
C VAL A 108 10.64 1.53 4.41
N ASN A 109 11.19 0.79 3.45
CA ASN A 109 12.10 -0.31 3.72
C ASN A 109 13.36 0.13 4.47
N LYS A 110 13.90 1.31 4.11
CA LYS A 110 15.11 1.84 4.70
C LYS A 110 14.89 2.40 6.10
N ARG A 111 13.74 3.04 6.37
CA ARG A 111 13.50 3.87 7.57
C ARG A 111 12.49 3.31 8.56
N MET A 112 11.41 2.68 8.10
CA MET A 112 10.38 2.08 8.97
C MET A 112 10.79 0.65 9.34
N ARG A 113 11.69 0.54 10.32
CA ARG A 113 12.29 -0.73 10.76
C ARG A 113 11.72 -1.24 12.08
N LYS A 114 10.93 -0.44 12.81
CA LYS A 114 10.40 -0.89 14.09
C LYS A 114 9.32 -1.96 13.86
N PRO A 115 9.05 -2.82 14.86
CA PRO A 115 8.04 -3.86 14.74
C PRO A 115 6.70 -3.25 14.33
N ASN A 116 6.00 -3.94 13.43
CA ASN A 116 4.64 -3.62 13.01
C ASN A 116 4.44 -2.26 12.29
N GLU A 117 5.44 -1.37 12.17
CA GLU A 117 5.25 -0.07 11.50
C GLU A 117 4.76 -0.20 10.05
N ARG A 118 5.35 -1.13 9.30
CA ARG A 118 4.95 -1.40 7.91
C ARG A 118 3.55 -2.02 7.83
N LYS A 119 3.23 -2.89 8.79
CA LYS A 119 1.89 -3.50 8.89
C LYS A 119 0.85 -2.45 9.23
N GLN A 120 1.11 -1.57 10.21
CA GLN A 120 0.24 -0.43 10.54
C GLN A 120 0.00 0.48 9.33
N LEU A 121 1.04 0.75 8.54
CA LEU A 121 0.88 1.48 7.28
C LEU A 121 -0.03 0.70 6.31
N MET A 122 0.18 -0.61 6.17
CA MET A 122 -0.64 -1.45 5.31
C MET A 122 -2.11 -1.50 5.77
N ASP A 123 -2.36 -1.69 7.06
CA ASP A 123 -3.70 -1.72 7.67
C ASP A 123 -4.42 -0.39 7.46
N TYR A 124 -3.71 0.73 7.60
CA TYR A 124 -4.23 2.05 7.26
C TYR A 124 -4.65 2.15 5.80
N LEU A 125 -3.83 1.68 4.85
CA LEU A 125 -4.16 1.74 3.42
C LEU A 125 -5.32 0.81 3.06
N ILE A 126 -5.43 -0.35 3.71
CA ILE A 126 -6.55 -1.27 3.56
C ILE A 126 -7.82 -0.61 4.10
N ALA A 127 -7.78 -0.07 5.32
CA ALA A 127 -8.92 0.64 5.91
C ALA A 127 -9.39 1.82 5.05
N LEU A 128 -8.44 2.57 4.47
CA LEU A 128 -8.72 3.68 3.56
C LEU A 128 -9.36 3.22 2.24
N ALA A 129 -8.96 2.06 1.71
CA ALA A 129 -9.46 1.52 0.44
C ALA A 129 -10.75 0.72 0.59
N CYS A 130 -10.95 0.10 1.75
CA CYS A 130 -12.13 -0.68 2.13
C CYS A 130 -13.21 0.16 2.80
N ASP A 131 -13.27 1.46 2.50
CA ASP A 131 -14.38 2.29 2.95
C ASP A 131 -15.73 1.79 2.39
N ARG A 132 -16.82 2.15 3.09
CA ARG A 132 -18.10 1.41 3.23
C ARG A 132 -18.80 0.98 1.94
N GLU A 133 -18.43 1.48 0.76
CA GLU A 133 -19.18 1.21 -0.46
C GLU A 133 -18.35 0.85 -1.70
N ARG A 134 -17.02 1.09 -1.74
CA ARG A 134 -16.26 0.98 -3.01
C ARG A 134 -14.77 0.68 -2.83
N THR A 135 -14.41 -0.59 -2.71
CA THR A 135 -13.05 -1.03 -3.06
C THR A 135 -12.98 -1.45 -4.52
N THR A 136 -12.18 -0.76 -5.33
CA THR A 136 -12.00 -1.16 -6.73
C THR A 136 -10.94 -2.25 -6.86
N GLN A 137 -11.05 -3.09 -7.90
CA GLN A 137 -10.03 -4.09 -8.22
C GLN A 137 -8.63 -3.45 -8.40
N MET A 138 -8.56 -2.23 -8.96
CA MET A 138 -7.31 -1.50 -9.12
C MET A 138 -6.67 -1.13 -7.77
N GLN A 139 -7.47 -0.80 -6.75
CA GLN A 139 -6.98 -0.54 -5.40
C GLN A 139 -6.46 -1.83 -4.74
N LEU A 140 -7.16 -2.96 -4.90
CA LEU A 140 -6.69 -4.25 -4.37
C LEU A 140 -5.34 -4.64 -4.99
N VAL A 141 -5.23 -4.60 -6.31
CA VAL A 141 -3.97 -4.88 -7.02
C VAL A 141 -2.85 -3.96 -6.53
N ALA A 142 -3.16 -2.68 -6.30
CA ALA A 142 -2.22 -1.71 -5.80
C ALA A 142 -1.74 -2.05 -4.37
N LEU A 143 -2.67 -2.35 -3.46
CA LEU A 143 -2.38 -2.79 -2.09
C LEU A 143 -1.46 -4.03 -2.10
N MET A 144 -1.80 -5.03 -2.90
CA MET A 144 -1.02 -6.27 -3.02
C MET A 144 0.39 -6.00 -3.55
N ARG A 145 0.54 -5.19 -4.61
CA ARG A 145 1.85 -4.83 -5.15
C ARG A 145 2.67 -4.02 -4.15
N PHE A 146 2.05 -3.10 -3.43
CA PHE A 146 2.75 -2.28 -2.44
C PHE A 146 3.23 -3.14 -1.26
N ALA A 147 2.41 -4.07 -0.78
CA ALA A 147 2.78 -5.01 0.27
C ALA A 147 4.04 -5.82 -0.10
N ASP A 148 4.10 -6.39 -1.33
CA ASP A 148 5.30 -7.10 -1.80
C ASP A 148 6.53 -6.17 -1.84
N LEU A 149 6.36 -4.91 -2.28
CA LEU A 149 7.45 -3.92 -2.31
C LEU A 149 8.02 -3.60 -0.92
N ILE A 150 7.20 -3.64 0.14
CA ILE A 150 7.63 -3.34 1.52
C ILE A 150 7.91 -4.58 2.38
N GLY A 151 7.85 -5.76 1.75
CA GLY A 151 8.16 -7.04 2.38
C GLY A 151 7.06 -7.58 3.30
N ILE A 152 5.80 -7.20 3.08
CA ILE A 152 4.64 -7.75 3.78
C ILE A 152 4.10 -8.94 2.98
N GLN A 153 3.85 -10.05 3.66
CA GLN A 153 3.27 -11.23 3.05
C GLN A 153 1.83 -10.96 2.60
N LEU A 154 1.45 -11.44 1.42
CA LEU A 154 0.10 -11.19 0.92
C LEU A 154 -0.97 -11.99 1.64
N ALA A 155 -0.65 -13.13 2.26
CA ALA A 155 -1.61 -13.85 3.10
C ALA A 155 -2.15 -12.96 4.22
N TYR A 156 -1.26 -12.18 4.85
CA TYR A 156 -1.67 -11.15 5.81
C TYR A 156 -2.59 -10.10 5.18
N VAL A 157 -2.24 -9.59 4.00
CA VAL A 157 -3.04 -8.57 3.30
C VAL A 157 -4.43 -9.10 2.93
N GLU A 158 -4.50 -10.33 2.41
CA GLU A 158 -5.72 -11.04 2.09
C GLU A 158 -6.60 -11.21 3.31
N GLN A 159 -6.04 -11.71 4.41
CA GLN A 159 -6.75 -11.85 5.69
C GLN A 159 -7.32 -10.51 6.16
N GLN A 160 -6.52 -9.43 6.12
CA GLN A 160 -6.98 -8.10 6.54
C GLN A 160 -8.09 -7.57 5.63
N ILE A 161 -7.96 -7.70 4.31
CA ILE A 161 -8.99 -7.27 3.35
C ILE A 161 -10.30 -8.04 3.59
N ASN A 162 -10.22 -9.36 3.78
CA ASN A 162 -11.39 -10.19 4.06
C ASN A 162 -12.04 -9.80 5.38
N TRP A 163 -11.25 -9.60 6.45
CA TRP A 163 -11.76 -9.13 7.75
C TRP A 163 -12.51 -7.79 7.63
N TYR A 164 -11.95 -6.81 6.91
CA TYR A 164 -12.64 -5.53 6.70
C TYR A 164 -13.94 -5.68 5.92
N ARG A 165 -13.95 -6.55 4.90
CA ARG A 165 -15.12 -6.82 4.07
C ARG A 165 -16.24 -7.51 4.84
N GLU A 166 -15.93 -8.58 5.56
CA GLU A 166 -16.90 -9.32 6.39
C GLU A 166 -17.55 -8.40 7.43
N ARG A 167 -16.77 -7.48 8.02
CA ARG A 167 -17.27 -6.53 9.01
C ARG A 167 -18.25 -5.51 8.42
N LEU A 168 -18.09 -5.17 7.15
CA LEU A 168 -18.93 -4.18 6.46
C LEU A 168 -20.14 -4.84 5.78
N ASN A 169 -19.95 -6.03 5.22
CA ASN A 169 -20.97 -6.83 4.57
C ASN A 169 -20.72 -8.32 4.87
N PRO A 170 -21.35 -8.89 5.91
CA PRO A 170 -21.18 -10.29 6.29
C PRO A 170 -21.60 -11.30 5.21
N GLU A 171 -22.42 -10.89 4.24
CA GLU A 171 -22.89 -11.72 3.13
C GLU A 171 -22.03 -11.57 1.85
N ALA A 172 -20.95 -10.79 1.91
CA ALA A 172 -20.08 -10.59 0.75
C ALA A 172 -19.39 -11.91 0.36
N GLU A 173 -19.56 -12.31 -0.91
CA GLU A 173 -18.79 -13.41 -1.48
C GLU A 173 -17.29 -13.07 -1.53
N PRO A 174 -16.39 -14.07 -1.40
CA PRO A 174 -14.96 -13.88 -1.60
C PRO A 174 -14.70 -13.21 -2.96
N ASP A 175 -13.89 -12.16 -2.97
CA ASP A 175 -13.64 -11.45 -4.22
C ASP A 175 -12.84 -12.33 -5.18
N PRO A 176 -13.38 -12.63 -6.38
CA PRO A 176 -12.73 -13.53 -7.34
C PRO A 176 -11.37 -13.01 -7.81
N MET A 177 -11.10 -11.70 -7.68
CA MET A 177 -9.78 -11.14 -7.95
C MET A 177 -8.73 -11.57 -6.92
N MET A 178 -9.12 -11.84 -5.67
CA MET A 178 -8.18 -12.34 -4.65
C MET A 178 -7.66 -13.72 -5.03
N ASP A 179 -8.50 -14.60 -5.58
CA ASP A 179 -8.04 -15.89 -6.09
C ASP A 179 -7.08 -15.76 -7.27
N LEU A 180 -7.30 -14.75 -8.14
CA LEU A 180 -6.41 -14.48 -9.28
C LEU A 180 -5.06 -13.89 -8.84
N LEU A 181 -5.06 -12.97 -7.87
CA LEU A 181 -3.85 -12.29 -7.39
C LEU A 181 -3.05 -13.14 -6.42
N VAL A 182 -3.75 -13.88 -5.55
CA VAL A 182 -3.19 -14.84 -4.60
C VAL A 182 -3.36 -16.26 -5.14
N ASN A 183 -3.00 -16.43 -6.42
CA ASN A 183 -3.06 -17.72 -7.08
C ASN A 183 -1.95 -18.68 -6.57
N LYS A 184 -2.04 -19.94 -6.98
CA LYS A 184 -1.11 -21.00 -6.57
C LYS A 184 0.38 -20.66 -6.86
N PRO A 185 0.79 -20.27 -8.08
CA PRO A 185 2.17 -19.85 -8.34
C PRO A 185 2.66 -18.71 -7.44
N TYR A 186 1.76 -17.76 -7.14
CA TYR A 186 2.06 -16.64 -6.28
C TYR A 186 2.28 -17.06 -4.82
N LYS A 187 1.37 -17.87 -4.27
CA LYS A 187 1.45 -18.44 -2.91
C LYS A 187 2.74 -19.22 -2.73
N ARG A 188 3.09 -20.08 -3.71
CA ARG A 188 4.36 -20.82 -3.74
C ARG A 188 5.58 -19.91 -3.66
N ARG A 189 5.68 -18.91 -4.54
CA ARG A 189 6.81 -17.96 -4.56
C ARG A 189 6.97 -17.24 -3.23
N ASN A 190 5.87 -16.85 -2.60
CA ASN A 190 5.92 -16.19 -1.30
C ASN A 190 6.37 -17.12 -0.17
N ALA A 191 5.91 -18.36 -0.17
CA ALA A 191 6.35 -19.35 0.79
C ALA A 191 7.85 -19.67 0.62
N LEU A 192 8.34 -19.78 -0.62
CA LEU A 192 9.76 -19.92 -0.92
C LEU A 192 10.57 -18.74 -0.36
N LYS A 193 10.14 -17.50 -0.62
CA LYS A 193 10.78 -16.30 -0.05
C LYS A 193 10.81 -16.33 1.48
N ALA A 194 9.72 -16.74 2.13
CA ALA A 194 9.61 -16.81 3.59
C ALA A 194 10.56 -17.85 4.20
N LEU A 195 10.73 -18.99 3.55
CA LEU A 195 11.70 -20.02 3.92
C LEU A 195 13.12 -19.76 3.40
N GLN A 196 13.34 -18.66 2.67
CA GLN A 196 14.62 -18.29 2.06
C GLN A 196 15.13 -19.38 1.09
N LEU A 197 14.21 -19.96 0.33
CA LEU A 197 14.45 -21.00 -0.67
C LEU A 197 14.20 -20.48 -2.09
N ASN A 198 14.75 -21.16 -3.09
CA ASN A 198 14.48 -20.94 -4.50
C ASN A 198 14.27 -22.30 -5.18
N ASP A 199 13.37 -22.37 -6.16
CA ASP A 199 13.18 -23.58 -6.97
C ASP A 199 14.47 -23.91 -7.77
N PRO A 200 14.72 -25.20 -8.06
CA PRO A 200 13.97 -26.37 -7.61
C PRO A 200 14.30 -26.75 -6.15
N ILE A 201 13.31 -27.26 -5.42
CA ILE A 201 13.42 -27.67 -4.01
C ILE A 201 12.91 -29.09 -3.79
N THR A 202 13.34 -29.74 -2.70
CA THR A 202 12.78 -31.01 -2.24
C THR A 202 12.06 -30.87 -0.89
N VAL A 203 11.23 -31.86 -0.52
CA VAL A 203 10.62 -31.96 0.82
C VAL A 203 11.68 -31.93 1.94
N ALA A 204 12.87 -32.48 1.68
CA ALA A 204 13.98 -32.44 2.63
C ALA A 204 14.51 -31.01 2.83
N ASP A 205 14.61 -30.22 1.76
CA ASP A 205 15.02 -28.82 1.81
C ASP A 205 14.02 -27.96 2.57
N ILE A 206 12.72 -28.15 2.31
CA ILE A 206 11.63 -27.47 3.04
C ILE A 206 11.76 -27.74 4.55
N LYS A 207 11.85 -29.01 4.95
CA LYS A 207 11.98 -29.41 6.37
C LYS A 207 13.28 -28.90 7.00
N LYS A 208 14.37 -28.81 6.24
CA LYS A 208 15.66 -28.30 6.72
C LYS A 208 15.59 -26.79 6.96
N ALA A 209 15.06 -26.03 5.99
CA ALA A 209 14.89 -24.58 6.11
C ALA A 209 13.98 -24.22 7.28
N TYR A 210 12.82 -24.88 7.38
CA TYR A 210 11.88 -24.68 8.48
C TYR A 210 12.54 -24.91 9.84
N ARG A 211 13.23 -26.03 10.05
CA ARG A 211 13.92 -26.32 11.33
C ARG A 211 14.96 -25.26 11.69
N SER A 212 15.72 -24.79 10.70
CA SER A 212 16.73 -23.74 10.90
C SER A 212 16.10 -22.43 11.33
N LEU A 213 15.07 -21.98 10.61
CA LEU A 213 14.39 -20.71 10.87
C LEU A 213 13.54 -20.77 12.14
N ALA A 214 12.84 -21.88 12.39
CA ALA A 214 12.08 -22.11 13.61
C ALA A 214 12.98 -22.00 14.84
N LYS A 215 14.17 -22.61 14.82
CA LYS A 215 15.16 -22.49 15.91
C LYS A 215 15.62 -21.04 16.12
N GLN A 216 15.81 -20.29 15.04
CA GLN A 216 16.25 -18.89 15.09
C GLN A 216 15.19 -17.96 15.68
N TYR A 217 13.91 -18.18 15.35
CA TYR A 217 12.81 -17.30 15.73
C TYR A 217 11.93 -17.85 16.88
N HIS A 218 12.32 -18.98 17.49
CA HIS A 218 11.60 -19.56 18.62
C HIS A 218 11.65 -18.64 19.85
N PRO A 219 10.56 -18.50 20.63
CA PRO A 219 10.56 -17.69 21.85
C PRO A 219 11.68 -18.05 22.83
N ASP A 220 12.03 -19.34 22.94
CA ASP A 220 13.14 -19.79 23.81
C ASP A 220 14.51 -19.25 23.39
N ALA A 221 14.73 -19.00 22.10
CA ALA A 221 15.98 -18.42 21.60
C ALA A 221 16.08 -16.91 21.88
N LEU A 222 15.00 -16.28 22.35
CA LEU A 222 14.84 -14.83 22.43
C LEU A 222 14.56 -14.34 23.85
N GLN A 223 14.84 -15.16 24.88
CA GLN A 223 14.55 -14.79 26.27
C GLN A 223 15.18 -13.45 26.68
N SER A 224 16.42 -13.20 26.23
CA SER A 224 17.18 -11.96 26.46
C SER A 224 16.87 -10.82 25.48
N ALA A 225 16.05 -11.05 24.46
CA ALA A 225 15.72 -10.05 23.46
C ALA A 225 14.74 -9.00 24.03
N SER A 226 14.78 -7.79 23.48
CA SER A 226 13.82 -6.74 23.78
C SER A 226 12.40 -7.17 23.40
N GLU A 227 11.39 -6.55 24.03
CA GLU A 227 9.99 -6.80 23.70
C GLU A 227 9.70 -6.58 22.21
N THR A 228 10.33 -5.56 21.62
CA THR A 228 10.25 -5.28 20.19
C THR A 228 10.81 -6.41 19.32
N GLU A 229 11.95 -7.00 19.69
CA GLU A 229 12.56 -8.11 18.95
C GLU A 229 11.74 -9.39 19.11
N LYS A 230 11.20 -9.65 20.30
CA LYS A 230 10.30 -10.78 20.55
C LYS A 230 9.06 -10.72 19.67
N GLN A 231 8.43 -9.55 19.55
CA GLN A 231 7.27 -9.37 18.67
C GLN A 231 7.62 -9.56 17.19
N GLN A 232 8.77 -9.06 16.72
CA GLN A 232 9.22 -9.27 15.34
C GLN A 232 9.46 -10.75 15.04
N ALA A 233 10.12 -11.45 15.96
CA ALA A 233 10.40 -12.85 15.79
C ALA A 233 9.16 -13.72 15.87
N GLN A 234 8.23 -13.42 16.79
CA GLN A 234 6.95 -14.11 16.86
C GLN A 234 6.17 -13.96 15.55
N GLN A 235 6.18 -12.75 14.98
CA GLN A 235 5.56 -12.51 13.69
C GLN A 235 6.25 -13.32 12.59
N ARG A 236 7.59 -13.30 12.53
CA ARG A 236 8.31 -14.11 11.54
C ARG A 236 8.12 -15.60 11.71
N PHE A 237 8.02 -16.08 12.94
CA PHE A 237 7.79 -17.49 13.23
C PHE A 237 6.46 -17.98 12.64
N ARG A 238 5.37 -17.22 12.84
CA ARG A 238 4.06 -17.51 12.22
C ARG A 238 4.16 -17.60 10.70
N GLU A 239 4.81 -16.61 10.10
CA GLU A 239 5.01 -16.51 8.65
C GLU A 239 5.86 -17.66 8.07
N ILE A 240 6.83 -18.15 8.84
CA ILE A 240 7.65 -19.32 8.51
C ILE A 240 6.82 -20.60 8.59
N GLN A 241 5.97 -20.71 9.62
CA GLN A 241 5.10 -21.88 9.81
C GLN A 241 4.08 -22.00 8.68
N GLU A 242 3.38 -20.92 8.34
CA GLU A 242 2.41 -20.90 7.23
C GLU A 242 3.07 -21.27 5.89
N ALA A 243 4.27 -20.75 5.63
CA ALA A 243 5.03 -21.06 4.43
C ALA A 243 5.46 -22.55 4.37
N TYR A 244 5.87 -23.11 5.51
CA TYR A 244 6.21 -24.53 5.63
C TYR A 244 5.02 -25.42 5.35
N GLU A 245 3.87 -25.15 5.98
CA GLU A 245 2.64 -25.92 5.78
C GLU A 245 2.19 -25.86 4.31
N HIS A 246 2.24 -24.68 3.70
CA HIS A 246 1.87 -24.51 2.29
C HIS A 246 2.77 -25.32 1.34
N LEU A 247 4.09 -25.18 1.43
CA LEU A 247 5.01 -25.88 0.52
C LEU A 247 5.02 -27.39 0.75
N LEU A 248 4.86 -27.84 2.00
CA LEU A 248 4.79 -29.27 2.29
C LEU A 248 3.55 -29.91 1.67
N ASN A 249 2.42 -29.22 1.67
CA ASN A 249 1.18 -29.68 1.04
C ASN A 249 1.24 -29.66 -0.49
N GLU A 250 2.09 -28.83 -1.11
CA GLU A 250 2.27 -28.81 -2.56
C GLU A 250 3.23 -29.88 -3.09
N GLU A 251 4.28 -30.20 -2.32
CA GLU A 251 5.34 -31.14 -2.70
C GLU A 251 5.13 -32.57 -2.20
N GLY A 252 4.25 -32.76 -1.21
CA GLY A 252 3.91 -34.06 -0.61
C GLY A 252 2.70 -34.70 -1.27
#